data_AF-A0A942IZY9-F1
#
_entry.id   AF-A0A942IZY9-F1
#
_cell.length_a   1.000
_cell.length_b   1.000
_cell.length_c   1.000
_cell.angle_alpha   90.00
_cell.angle_beta   90.00
_cell.angle_gamma   90.00
#
_symmetry.space_group_name_H-M   'P 1'
#
loop_
_entity.id
_entity.type
_entity.pdbx_description
1 polymer ?
#
loop_
_entity_poly.entity_id
_entity_poly.type
_entity_poly.pdbx_seq_one_letter_code
_entity_poly.pdbx_strand_id
1 'polypeptide(L)'
;MTDRQAQIAALEKDWATNPRWKNVKRGYSAADVVRLRGSVPIEYTLAKRGAEKLWRLVNGEAKKGYVNAFGAITAGQAMQQAKAGLEAVYLSG
;
A
#
# COMPACT_ATOMS: atom_id res chain seq x y z
N MET A 1 23.21 -17.79 5.90
CA MET A 1 23.26 -17.22 4.54
C MET A 1 22.05 -17.62 3.66
N THR A 2 21.25 -18.62 4.05
CA THR A 2 20.07 -19.11 3.30
C THR A 2 18.83 -18.21 3.35
N ASP A 3 18.64 -17.45 4.43
CA ASP A 3 17.45 -16.60 4.63
C ASP A 3 17.37 -15.41 3.65
N ARG A 4 18.50 -14.73 3.41
CA ARG A 4 18.52 -13.54 2.54
C ARG A 4 18.21 -13.85 1.08
N GLN A 5 18.73 -14.96 0.55
CA GLN A 5 18.43 -15.40 -0.82
C GLN A 5 16.95 -15.79 -0.96
N ALA A 6 16.39 -16.46 0.04
CA ALA A 6 14.96 -16.80 0.07
C ALA A 6 14.07 -15.53 0.07
N GLN A 7 14.43 -14.50 0.84
CA GLN A 7 13.70 -13.23 0.86
C GLN A 7 13.75 -12.49 -0.48
N ILE A 8 14.90 -12.52 -1.17
CA ILE A 8 15.06 -11.93 -2.50
C ILE A 8 14.15 -12.67 -3.49
N ALA A 9 14.25 -14.00 -3.56
CA ALA A 9 13.45 -14.81 -4.47
C ALA A 9 11.94 -14.66 -4.21
N ALA A 10 11.52 -14.57 -2.94
CA ALA A 10 10.13 -14.33 -2.58
C ALA A 10 9.63 -12.97 -3.07
N LEU A 11 10.45 -11.92 -2.95
CA LEU A 11 10.10 -10.57 -3.41
C LEU A 11 10.04 -10.48 -4.94
N GLU A 12 10.97 -11.13 -5.64
CA GLU A 12 10.96 -11.22 -7.11
C GLU A 12 9.71 -11.95 -7.62
N LYS A 13 9.35 -13.06 -6.97
CA LYS A 13 8.12 -13.80 -7.29
C LYS A 13 6.87 -12.96 -7.07
N ASP A 14 6.78 -12.23 -5.95
CA ASP A 14 5.65 -11.31 -5.70
C ASP A 14 5.56 -10.24 -6.80
N TRP A 15 6.68 -9.59 -7.14
CA TRP A 15 6.69 -8.58 -8.20
C TRP A 15 6.29 -9.11 -9.57
N ALA A 16 6.67 -10.35 -9.91
CA ALA A 16 6.37 -10.96 -11.19
C ALA A 16 4.92 -11.44 -11.31
N THR A 17 4.32 -11.93 -10.23
CA THR A 17 3.03 -12.64 -10.27
C THR A 17 1.86 -11.84 -9.71
N ASN A 18 2.11 -10.89 -8.82
CA ASN A 18 1.04 -10.16 -8.16
C ASN A 18 0.48 -9.08 -9.09
N PRO A 19 -0.84 -9.11 -9.41
CA PRO A 19 -1.45 -8.13 -10.31
C PRO A 19 -1.32 -6.69 -9.81
N ARG A 20 -1.08 -6.48 -8.51
CA ARG A 20 -0.77 -5.19 -7.90
C ARG A 20 0.39 -4.46 -8.59
N TRP A 21 1.31 -5.22 -9.20
CA TRP A 21 2.56 -4.71 -9.79
C TRP A 21 2.61 -4.78 -11.32
N LYS A 22 1.53 -5.19 -12.00
CA LYS A 22 1.49 -5.51 -13.45
C LYS A 22 2.12 -4.45 -14.39
N ASN A 23 2.12 -3.18 -14.01
CA ASN A 23 2.70 -2.08 -14.80
C ASN A 23 3.67 -1.19 -14.00
N VAL A 24 4.25 -1.70 -12.91
CA VAL A 24 5.14 -0.93 -12.03
C VAL A 24 6.61 -1.19 -12.38
N LYS A 25 7.29 -0.19 -12.95
CA LYS A 25 8.73 -0.22 -13.22
C LYS A 25 9.52 0.18 -11.98
N ARG A 26 10.63 -0.51 -11.71
CA ARG A 26 11.56 -0.22 -10.60
C ARG A 26 12.96 -0.04 -11.17
N GLY A 27 13.66 1.04 -10.78
CA GLY A 27 15.06 1.30 -11.15
C GLY A 27 16.08 0.64 -10.23
N TYR A 28 15.65 -0.36 -9.44
CA TYR A 28 16.45 -1.06 -8.43
C TYR A 28 16.01 -2.53 -8.35
N SER A 29 16.87 -3.38 -7.79
CA SER A 29 16.63 -4.82 -7.66
C SER A 29 15.92 -5.21 -6.36
N ALA A 30 15.37 -6.43 -6.30
CA ALA A 30 14.89 -7.01 -5.05
C ALA A 30 16.03 -7.18 -4.02
N ALA A 31 17.25 -7.46 -4.50
CA ALA A 31 18.45 -7.55 -3.66
C ALA A 31 18.79 -6.22 -2.97
N ASP A 32 18.59 -5.09 -3.65
CA ASP A 32 18.75 -3.75 -3.06
C ASP A 32 17.75 -3.50 -1.95
N VAL A 33 16.48 -3.89 -2.16
CA VAL A 33 15.43 -3.75 -1.14
C VAL A 33 15.78 -4.59 0.10
N VAL A 34 16.12 -5.86 -0.08
CA VAL A 34 16.46 -6.76 1.04
C VAL A 34 17.75 -6.30 1.75
N ARG A 35 18.72 -5.72 1.02
CA ARG A 35 19.93 -5.13 1.61
C ARG A 35 19.64 -4.02 2.60
N LEU A 36 18.63 -3.19 2.31
CA LEU A 36 18.27 -2.02 3.12
C LEU A 36 17.17 -2.30 4.16
N ARG A 37 16.56 -3.50 4.14
CA ARG A 37 15.43 -3.86 5.02
C ARG A 37 15.83 -4.04 6.50
N GLY A 38 17.12 -4.20 6.79
CA GLY A 38 17.60 -4.59 8.12
C GLY A 38 17.30 -6.07 8.43
N SER A 39 17.67 -6.51 9.63
CA SER A 39 17.49 -7.90 10.07
C SER A 39 16.14 -8.15 10.75
N VAL A 40 15.48 -7.12 11.25
CA VAL A 40 14.23 -7.23 12.01
C VAL A 40 13.10 -6.57 11.24
N PRO A 41 12.11 -7.35 10.75
CA PRO A 41 10.95 -6.79 10.08
C PRO A 41 10.00 -6.12 11.10
N ILE A 42 9.60 -4.89 10.81
CA ILE A 42 8.56 -4.17 11.58
C ILE A 42 7.24 -4.25 10.79
N GLU A 43 6.18 -4.68 11.47
CA GLU A 43 4.85 -4.76 10.86
C GLU A 43 4.12 -3.42 10.90
N TYR A 44 3.64 -2.96 9.75
CA TYR A 44 2.90 -1.72 9.59
C TYR A 44 1.42 -1.99 9.29
N THR A 45 0.70 -2.53 10.27
CA THR A 45 -0.66 -3.08 10.12
C THR A 45 -1.64 -2.12 9.44
N LEU A 46 -1.67 -0.85 9.87
CA LEU A 46 -2.58 0.15 9.29
C LEU A 46 -2.20 0.52 7.86
N ALA A 47 -0.91 0.65 7.55
CA ALA A 47 -0.43 0.94 6.20
C ALA A 47 -0.77 -0.21 5.25
N LYS A 48 -0.54 -1.46 5.67
CA LYS A 48 -0.86 -2.66 4.87
C LYS A 48 -2.36 -2.73 4.57
N ARG A 49 -3.20 -2.69 5.62
CA ARG A 49 -4.67 -2.75 5.48
C ARG A 49 -5.21 -1.59 4.66
N GLY A 50 -4.70 -0.38 4.86
CA GLY A 50 -5.10 0.81 4.13
C GLY A 50 -4.75 0.72 2.64
N ALA A 51 -3.53 0.30 2.30
CA ALA A 51 -3.10 0.13 0.91
C ALA A 51 -3.88 -0.97 0.18
N GLU A 52 -4.13 -2.11 0.83
CA GLU A 52 -4.94 -3.20 0.28
C GLU A 52 -6.40 -2.76 0.06
N LYS A 53 -7.01 -2.08 1.04
CA LYS A 53 -8.37 -1.55 0.92
C LYS A 53 -8.47 -0.54 -0.21
N LEU A 54 -7.56 0.44 -0.25
CA LEU A 54 -7.57 1.48 -1.27
C LEU A 54 -7.37 0.88 -2.66
N TRP A 55 -6.45 -0.09 -2.80
CA TRP A 55 -6.25 -0.80 -4.07
C TRP A 55 -7.55 -1.44 -4.57
N ARG A 56 -8.29 -2.13 -3.71
CA ARG A 56 -9.58 -2.72 -4.09
C ARG A 56 -10.61 -1.66 -4.50
N LEU A 57 -10.73 -0.58 -3.73
CA LEU A 57 -11.66 0.51 -4.03
C LEU A 57 -11.40 1.14 -5.40
N VAL A 58 -10.14 1.49 -5.71
CA VAL A 58 -9.79 2.12 -7.00
C VAL A 58 -9.85 1.15 -8.18
N ASN A 59 -9.94 -0.16 -7.92
CA ASN A 59 -10.08 -1.20 -8.95
C ASN A 59 -11.51 -1.78 -9.01
N GLY A 60 -12.52 -1.04 -8.56
CA GLY A 60 -13.93 -1.35 -8.83
C GLY A 60 -14.80 -1.64 -7.61
N GLU A 61 -14.25 -1.73 -6.40
CA GLU A 61 -15.05 -1.92 -5.18
C GLU A 61 -15.63 -0.62 -4.60
N ALA A 62 -15.30 0.55 -5.16
CA ALA A 62 -15.84 1.82 -4.69
C ALA A 62 -17.35 1.95 -4.94
N LYS A 63 -18.10 2.44 -3.94
CA LYS A 63 -19.58 2.50 -4.00
C LYS A 63 -20.14 3.28 -5.18
N LYS A 64 -19.42 4.30 -5.64
CA LYS A 64 -19.84 5.18 -6.73
C LYS A 64 -19.18 4.85 -8.07
N GLY A 65 -18.41 3.75 -8.15
CA GLY A 65 -17.55 3.43 -9.28
C GLY A 65 -16.25 4.24 -9.33
N TYR A 66 -16.05 5.18 -8.40
CA TYR A 66 -14.83 5.96 -8.23
C TYR A 66 -14.63 6.34 -6.76
N VAL A 67 -13.39 6.65 -6.38
CA VAL A 67 -13.02 7.11 -5.04
C VAL A 67 -12.81 8.62 -5.06
N ASN A 68 -13.59 9.35 -4.26
CA ASN A 68 -13.34 10.76 -3.96
C ASN A 68 -12.93 10.95 -2.50
N ALA A 69 -12.20 12.02 -2.23
CA ALA A 69 -11.72 12.37 -0.90
C ALA A 69 -11.78 13.88 -0.68
N PHE A 70 -11.78 14.30 0.59
CA PHE A 70 -11.59 15.69 0.99
C PHE A 70 -10.31 15.84 1.80
N GLY A 71 -9.71 17.03 1.73
CA GLY A 71 -8.59 17.40 2.58
C GLY A 71 -8.96 17.32 4.06
N ALA A 72 -8.11 16.71 4.88
CA ALA A 72 -8.19 16.74 6.33
C ALA A 72 -6.87 17.24 6.92
N ILE A 73 -6.95 18.29 7.74
CA ILE A 73 -5.84 18.85 8.52
C ILE A 73 -5.93 18.48 10.01
N THR A 74 -7.03 17.86 10.43
CA THR A 74 -7.19 17.29 11.77
C THR A 74 -7.82 15.92 11.73
N ALA A 75 -7.58 15.10 12.77
CA ALA A 75 -8.26 13.81 12.94
C ALA A 75 -9.79 13.98 13.05
N GLY A 76 -10.26 15.07 13.65
CA GLY A 76 -11.69 15.37 13.76
C GLY A 76 -12.37 15.49 12.40
N GLN A 77 -11.74 16.18 11.44
CA GLN A 77 -12.24 16.28 10.07
C GLN A 77 -12.29 14.92 9.38
N ALA A 78 -11.21 14.13 9.47
CA ALA A 78 -11.15 12.78 8.90
C ALA A 78 -12.26 11.86 9.47
N MET A 79 -12.51 11.95 10.78
CA MET A 79 -13.58 11.20 11.44
C MET A 79 -14.97 11.60 10.93
N GLN A 80 -15.22 12.89 10.70
CA GLN A 80 -16.51 13.33 10.15
C GLN A 80 -16.69 12.92 8.68
N GLN A 81 -15.63 12.96 7.87
CA GLN A 81 -15.66 12.47 6.49
C GLN A 81 -16.02 10.98 6.44
N ALA A 82 -15.41 10.16 7.30
CA ALA A 82 -15.73 8.73 7.40
C ALA A 82 -17.19 8.51 7.82
N LYS A 83 -17.69 9.26 8.81
CA LYS A 83 -19.11 9.21 9.23
C LYS A 83 -20.08 9.63 8.12
N ALA A 84 -19.70 10.61 7.30
CA ALA A 84 -20.44 11.04 6.13
C ALA A 84 -20.39 10.05 4.96
N GLY A 85 -19.68 8.93 5.11
CA GLY A 85 -19.63 7.84 4.13
C GLY A 85 -18.56 7.98 3.05
N LEU A 86 -17.60 8.90 3.20
CA LEU A 86 -16.41 8.94 2.33
C LEU A 86 -15.56 7.68 2.54
N GLU A 87 -14.98 7.19 1.44
CA GLU A 87 -14.24 5.92 1.42
C GLU A 87 -12.72 6.11 1.58
N ALA A 88 -12.24 7.35 1.46
CA ALA A 88 -10.84 7.74 1.59
C ALA A 88 -10.71 9.17 2.17
N VAL A 89 -9.52 9.46 2.73
CA VAL A 89 -9.13 10.76 3.26
C VAL A 89 -7.93 11.27 2.46
N TYR A 90 -7.95 12.54 2.08
CA TYR A 90 -6.81 13.21 1.43
C TYR A 90 -6.09 14.08 2.47
N LEU A 91 -4.76 13.98 2.52
CA LEU A 91 -3.94 14.78 3.43
C LEU A 91 -3.18 15.80 2.59
N SER A 92 -3.59 17.07 2.67
CA SER A 92 -2.90 18.18 2.02
C SER A 92 -1.64 18.53 2.81
N GLY A 93 -0.52 18.66 2.10
CA GLY A 93 0.72 19.21 2.66
C GLY A 93 0.64 20.72 2.86
#